data_AF-A0A1V4XEB5-F1
#
_entry.id   AF-A0A1V4XEB5-F1
#
_cell.length_a   1.000
_cell.length_b   1.000
_cell.length_c   1.000
_cell.angle_alpha   90.00
_cell.angle_beta   90.00
_cell.angle_gamma   90.00
#
_symmetry.space_group_name_H-M   'P 1'
#
loop_
_entity.id
_entity.type
_entity.pdbx_description
1 polymer ?
#
loop_
_entity_poly.entity_id
_entity_poly.type
_entity_poly.pdbx_seq_one_letter_code
_entity_poly.pdbx_strand_id
1 'polypeptide(L)'
;MPPHDTFVAVLSTAGAILAVPPGTSPPRELIVLAVFLFAPSAWLGQRMEILLRQWNERLVSGALEDAEAGDPAKLSRRHLSALAGYYGASLLCLGALMLCGVPLLRWIYPDLPPALLQVLSVCCLVLPLVGVGVALSTIKLRGAVPVFCGVFFLLALALEFL
;
A
#
# COMPACT_ATOMS: atom_id res chain seq x y z
N MET A 1 7.76 3.18 -13.27
CA MET A 1 6.56 3.09 -12.41
C MET A 1 7.02 3.19 -10.98
N PRO A 2 6.45 4.08 -10.15
CA PRO A 2 6.71 4.09 -8.71
C PRO A 2 6.34 2.74 -8.06
N PRO A 3 6.82 2.44 -6.84
CA PRO A 3 6.40 1.25 -6.09
C PRO A 3 4.88 1.22 -5.90
N HIS A 4 4.29 0.03 -5.85
CA HIS A 4 2.84 -0.12 -5.72
C HIS A 4 2.42 -0.05 -4.25
N ASP A 5 2.23 1.16 -3.75
CA ASP A 5 1.94 1.43 -2.33
C ASP A 5 0.59 0.82 -1.89
N THR A 6 -0.34 0.60 -2.82
CA THR A 6 -1.64 0.00 -2.54
C THR A 6 -1.51 -1.44 -2.02
N PHE A 7 -0.59 -2.23 -2.57
CA PHE A 7 -0.39 -3.60 -2.12
C PHE A 7 0.08 -3.64 -0.68
N VAL A 8 1.08 -2.82 -0.33
CA VAL A 8 1.58 -2.74 1.04
C VAL A 8 0.46 -2.30 1.97
N ALA A 9 -0.27 -1.24 1.63
CA ALA A 9 -1.34 -0.70 2.47
C ALA A 9 -2.46 -1.72 2.73
N VAL A 10 -2.92 -2.42 1.70
CA VAL A 10 -3.99 -3.43 1.82
C VAL A 10 -3.49 -4.62 2.65
N LEU A 11 -2.31 -5.15 2.31
CA LEU A 11 -1.76 -6.34 2.98
C LEU A 11 -1.37 -6.07 4.43
N SER A 12 -0.75 -4.94 4.74
CA SER A 12 -0.37 -4.59 6.10
C SER A 12 -1.60 -4.37 6.99
N THR A 13 -2.61 -3.67 6.48
CA THR A 13 -3.81 -3.35 7.23
C THR A 13 -4.64 -4.61 7.49
N ALA A 14 -5.02 -5.31 6.43
CA ALA A 14 -5.85 -6.50 6.59
C ALA A 14 -5.04 -7.66 7.22
N GLY A 15 -3.71 -7.72 7.02
CA GLY A 15 -2.85 -8.73 7.63
C GLY A 15 -2.73 -8.55 9.13
N ALA A 16 -2.56 -7.31 9.62
CA ALA A 16 -2.56 -7.02 11.05
C ALA A 16 -3.90 -7.37 11.72
N ILE A 17 -5.02 -7.07 11.05
CA ILE A 17 -6.37 -7.39 11.55
C ILE A 17 -6.59 -8.91 11.56
N LEU A 18 -6.28 -9.60 10.47
CA LEU A 18 -6.52 -11.03 10.33
C LEU A 18 -5.55 -11.88 11.15
N ALA A 19 -4.37 -11.37 11.50
CA ALA A 19 -3.42 -12.08 12.35
C ALA A 19 -3.95 -12.27 13.79
N VAL A 20 -4.91 -11.47 14.21
CA VAL A 20 -5.40 -11.42 15.59
C VAL A 20 -6.74 -12.16 15.73
N PRO A 21 -7.08 -12.74 16.90
CA PRO A 21 -8.37 -13.37 17.11
C PRO A 21 -9.55 -12.41 16.85
N PRO A 22 -10.69 -12.94 16.36
CA PRO A 22 -11.86 -12.12 16.07
C PRO A 22 -12.35 -11.38 17.33
N GLY A 23 -12.63 -10.08 17.18
CA GLY A 23 -13.08 -9.22 18.29
C GLY A 23 -11.97 -8.58 19.12
N THR A 24 -10.70 -8.88 18.82
CA THR A 24 -9.55 -8.21 19.47
C THR A 24 -8.88 -7.21 18.53
N SER A 25 -8.47 -6.07 19.09
CA SER A 25 -7.76 -5.03 18.32
C SER A 25 -6.29 -5.38 18.19
N PRO A 26 -5.66 -5.17 17.02
CA PRO A 26 -4.25 -5.49 16.84
C PRO A 26 -3.37 -4.56 17.68
N PRO A 27 -2.37 -5.12 18.40
CA PRO A 27 -1.40 -4.32 19.13
C PRO A 27 -0.53 -3.52 18.16
N ARG A 28 0.00 -2.39 18.62
CA ARG A 28 0.73 -1.42 17.77
C ARG A 28 1.96 -2.05 17.11
N GLU A 29 2.64 -2.90 17.86
CA GLU A 29 3.84 -3.61 17.43
C GLU A 29 3.52 -4.54 16.25
N LEU A 30 2.37 -5.24 16.31
CA LEU A 30 1.93 -6.11 15.23
C LEU A 30 1.60 -5.34 13.95
N ILE A 31 1.02 -4.15 14.07
CA ILE A 31 0.73 -3.28 12.91
C ILE A 31 2.04 -2.92 12.21
N VAL A 32 3.04 -2.50 12.97
CA VAL A 32 4.38 -2.14 12.45
C VAL A 32 5.07 -3.36 11.84
N LEU A 33 4.99 -4.52 12.51
CA LEU A 33 5.53 -5.77 11.98
C LEU A 33 4.88 -6.13 10.64
N ALA A 34 3.55 -5.96 10.51
CA ALA A 34 2.84 -6.22 9.27
C ALA A 34 3.29 -5.27 8.15
N VAL A 35 3.49 -3.99 8.45
CA VAL A 35 4.03 -3.03 7.47
C VAL A 35 5.42 -3.46 6.99
N PHE A 36 6.32 -3.85 7.89
CA PHE A 36 7.65 -4.32 7.50
C PHE A 36 7.62 -5.65 6.75
N LEU A 37 6.81 -6.60 7.18
CA LEU A 37 6.69 -7.91 6.54
C LEU A 37 6.16 -7.78 5.10
N PHE A 38 5.19 -6.89 4.88
CA PHE A 38 4.59 -6.68 3.57
C PHE A 38 5.26 -5.57 2.76
N ALA A 39 6.25 -4.82 3.28
CA ALA A 39 6.98 -3.82 2.50
C ALA A 39 7.56 -4.34 1.16
N PRO A 40 8.11 -5.57 1.07
CA PRO A 40 8.58 -6.13 -0.20
C PRO A 40 7.47 -6.31 -1.25
N SER A 41 6.20 -6.34 -0.83
CA SER A 41 5.06 -6.46 -1.75
C SER A 41 4.89 -5.26 -2.68
N ALA A 42 5.42 -4.08 -2.31
CA ALA A 42 5.45 -2.91 -3.20
C ALA A 42 6.19 -3.22 -4.51
N TRP A 43 7.32 -3.93 -4.40
CA TRP A 43 8.13 -4.34 -5.54
C TRP A 43 7.43 -5.43 -6.37
N LEU A 44 6.76 -6.39 -5.70
CA LEU A 44 5.97 -7.41 -6.38
C LEU A 44 4.80 -6.81 -7.17
N GLY A 45 4.05 -5.88 -6.56
CA GLY A 45 2.97 -5.16 -7.24
C GLY A 45 3.45 -4.36 -8.43
N GLN A 46 4.59 -3.67 -8.29
CA GLN A 46 5.24 -2.97 -9.40
C GLN A 46 5.63 -3.93 -10.54
N ARG A 47 6.16 -5.11 -10.20
CA ARG A 47 6.53 -6.12 -11.20
C ARG A 47 5.32 -6.68 -11.94
N MET A 48 4.23 -6.95 -11.21
CA MET A 48 2.95 -7.35 -11.79
C MET A 48 2.44 -6.28 -12.76
N GLU A 49 2.45 -5.01 -12.37
CA GLU A 49 1.98 -3.91 -13.22
C GLU A 49 2.79 -3.80 -14.53
N ILE A 50 4.12 -3.94 -14.45
CA ILE A 50 4.99 -3.97 -15.64
C ILE A 50 4.60 -5.12 -16.57
N LEU A 51 4.39 -6.33 -16.03
CA LEU A 51 3.99 -7.50 -16.83
C LEU A 51 2.62 -7.30 -17.48
N LEU A 52 1.65 -6.80 -16.73
CA LEU A 52 0.30 -6.53 -17.25
C LEU A 52 0.31 -5.45 -18.32
N ARG A 53 1.14 -4.42 -18.17
CA ARG A 53 1.29 -3.38 -19.19
C ARG A 53 1.83 -3.96 -20.50
N GLN A 54 2.84 -4.82 -20.43
CA GLN A 54 3.37 -5.52 -21.61
C GLN A 54 2.33 -6.42 -22.27
N TRP A 55 1.46 -7.06 -21.49
CA TRP A 55 0.35 -7.85 -22.03
C TRP A 55 -0.72 -6.96 -22.68
N ASN A 56 -1.03 -5.82 -22.06
CA ASN A 56 -2.01 -4.88 -22.58
C ASN A 56 -1.56 -4.18 -23.87
N GLU A 57 -0.26 -3.96 -24.11
CA GLU A 57 0.23 -3.39 -25.38
C GLU A 57 -0.22 -4.20 -26.61
N ARG A 58 -0.34 -5.53 -26.47
CA ARG A 58 -0.89 -6.39 -27.53
C ARG A 58 -2.38 -6.18 -27.75
N LEU A 59 -3.14 -5.95 -26.67
CA LEU A 59 -4.58 -5.67 -26.74
C LEU A 59 -4.87 -4.27 -27.30
N VAL A 60 -4.00 -3.30 -27.02
CA VAL A 60 -4.09 -1.92 -27.56
C VAL A 60 -3.92 -1.91 -29.08
N SER A 61 -3.01 -2.73 -29.61
CA SER A 61 -2.79 -2.84 -31.06
C SER A 61 -4.08 -3.27 -31.78
N GLY A 62 -4.78 -4.27 -31.24
CA GLY A 62 -6.08 -4.66 -31.78
C GLY A 62 -7.16 -3.58 -31.53
N ALA A 63 -7.15 -2.91 -30.38
CA ALA A 63 -8.14 -1.88 -30.07
C ALA A 63 -8.07 -0.69 -31.04
N LEU A 64 -6.88 -0.37 -31.58
CA LEU A 64 -6.69 0.62 -32.64
C LEU A 64 -7.37 0.19 -33.95
N GLU A 65 -7.19 -1.08 -34.35
CA GLU A 65 -7.84 -1.63 -35.54
C GLU A 65 -9.37 -1.62 -35.42
N ASP A 66 -9.91 -1.96 -34.24
CA ASP A 66 -11.36 -1.91 -33.98
C ASP A 66 -11.92 -0.47 -33.98
N ALA A 67 -11.11 0.50 -33.53
CA ALA A 67 -11.47 1.91 -33.54
C ALA A 67 -11.46 2.48 -34.97
N GLU A 68 -10.47 2.10 -35.79
CA GLU A 68 -10.42 2.44 -37.22
C GLU A 68 -11.59 1.81 -37.99
N ALA A 69 -12.01 0.60 -37.61
CA ALA A 69 -13.19 -0.06 -38.16
C ALA A 69 -14.54 0.53 -37.70
N GLY A 70 -14.52 1.50 -36.76
CA GLY A 70 -15.72 2.18 -36.28
C GLY A 70 -16.64 1.31 -35.41
N ASP A 71 -16.12 0.28 -34.74
CA ASP A 71 -16.91 -0.64 -33.90
C ASP A 71 -16.72 -0.35 -32.39
N PRO A 72 -17.52 0.56 -31.80
CA PRO A 72 -17.38 0.95 -30.39
C PRO A 72 -17.70 -0.19 -29.41
N ALA A 73 -18.48 -1.20 -29.84
CA ALA A 73 -18.86 -2.31 -28.97
C ALA A 73 -17.68 -3.25 -28.73
N LYS A 74 -16.89 -3.54 -29.78
CA LYS A 74 -15.65 -4.34 -29.64
C LYS A 74 -14.58 -3.60 -28.84
N LEU A 75 -14.43 -2.29 -29.07
CA LEU A 75 -13.52 -1.45 -28.29
C LEU A 75 -13.84 -1.49 -26.78
N SER A 76 -15.11 -1.32 -26.42
CA SER A 76 -15.58 -1.40 -25.03
C SER A 76 -15.29 -2.75 -24.39
N ARG A 77 -15.56 -3.86 -25.10
CA ARG A 77 -15.27 -5.22 -24.60
C ARG A 77 -13.78 -5.45 -24.38
N ARG A 78 -12.91 -4.99 -25.28
CA ARG A 78 -11.45 -5.11 -25.12
C ARG A 78 -10.96 -4.30 -23.92
N HIS A 79 -11.45 -3.08 -23.74
CA HIS A 79 -11.12 -2.27 -22.55
C HIS A 79 -11.57 -2.96 -21.26
N LEU A 80 -12.80 -3.50 -21.23
CA LEU A 80 -13.34 -4.17 -20.05
C LEU A 80 -12.60 -5.49 -19.76
N SER A 81 -12.16 -6.21 -20.79
CA SER A 81 -11.33 -7.41 -20.63
C SER A 81 -9.95 -7.12 -20.04
N ALA A 82 -9.32 -6.01 -20.44
CA ALA A 82 -8.04 -5.57 -19.88
C ALA A 82 -8.19 -5.18 -18.40
N LEU A 83 -9.28 -4.48 -18.05
CA LEU A 83 -9.59 -4.14 -16.66
C LEU A 83 -9.87 -5.38 -15.81
N ALA A 84 -10.64 -6.35 -16.35
CA ALA A 84 -10.92 -7.60 -15.67
C ALA A 84 -9.64 -8.43 -15.44
N GLY A 85 -8.73 -8.45 -16.42
CA GLY A 85 -7.41 -9.09 -16.27
C GLY A 85 -6.58 -8.44 -15.17
N TYR A 86 -6.56 -7.11 -15.11
CA TYR A 86 -5.87 -6.37 -14.04
C TYR A 86 -6.45 -6.65 -12.66
N TYR A 87 -7.79 -6.62 -12.54
CA TYR A 87 -8.46 -6.94 -11.30
C TYR A 87 -8.17 -8.38 -10.85
N GLY A 88 -8.27 -9.35 -11.76
CA GLY A 88 -8.00 -10.75 -11.47
C GLY A 88 -6.56 -11.01 -11.03
N ALA A 89 -5.58 -10.46 -11.72
CA ALA A 89 -4.17 -10.58 -11.34
C ALA A 89 -3.90 -9.95 -9.97
N SER A 90 -4.45 -8.75 -9.72
CA SER A 90 -4.29 -8.05 -8.45
C SER A 90 -4.89 -8.84 -7.29
N LEU A 91 -6.12 -9.36 -7.47
CA LEU A 91 -6.81 -10.17 -6.48
C LEU A 91 -6.03 -11.46 -6.17
N LEU A 92 -5.49 -12.11 -7.19
CA LEU A 92 -4.74 -13.35 -7.04
C LEU A 92 -3.41 -13.11 -6.31
N CYS A 93 -2.68 -12.05 -6.64
CA CYS A 93 -1.45 -11.70 -5.94
C CYS A 93 -1.71 -11.27 -4.49
N LEU A 94 -2.72 -10.42 -4.24
CA LEU A 94 -3.09 -10.03 -2.87
C LEU A 94 -3.55 -11.25 -2.05
N GLY A 95 -4.37 -12.11 -2.64
CA GLY A 95 -4.83 -13.35 -2.00
C GLY A 95 -3.68 -14.29 -1.64
N ALA A 96 -2.77 -14.54 -2.59
CA ALA A 96 -1.60 -15.38 -2.36
C ALA A 96 -0.69 -14.82 -1.26
N LEU A 97 -0.40 -13.51 -1.30
CA LEU A 97 0.42 -12.85 -0.28
C LEU A 97 -0.26 -12.86 1.08
N MET A 98 -1.59 -12.72 1.16
CA MET A 98 -2.34 -12.85 2.42
C MET A 98 -2.29 -14.26 2.98
N LEU A 99 -2.56 -15.26 2.13
CA LEU A 99 -2.56 -16.68 2.50
C LEU A 99 -1.22 -17.11 3.11
N CYS A 100 -0.11 -16.55 2.63
CA CYS A 100 1.22 -16.80 3.20
C CYS A 100 1.57 -15.85 4.35
N GLY A 101 1.24 -14.56 4.24
CA GLY A 101 1.70 -13.54 5.18
C GLY A 101 0.98 -13.55 6.52
N VAL A 102 -0.33 -13.80 6.56
CA VAL A 102 -1.10 -13.88 7.81
C VAL A 102 -0.63 -15.01 8.74
N PRO A 103 -0.48 -16.27 8.28
CA PRO A 103 0.04 -17.32 9.16
C PRO A 103 1.49 -17.04 9.58
N LEU A 104 2.29 -16.42 8.70
CA LEU A 104 3.65 -16.01 9.02
C LEU A 104 3.68 -14.95 10.14
N LEU A 105 2.80 -13.96 10.10
CA LEU A 105 2.61 -12.97 11.18
C LEU A 105 2.21 -13.64 12.49
N ARG A 106 1.24 -14.55 12.44
CA ARG A 106 0.78 -15.30 13.63
C ARG A 106 1.87 -16.15 14.27
N TRP A 107 2.80 -16.65 13.46
CA TRP A 107 3.89 -17.48 13.93
C TRP A 107 5.07 -16.67 14.46
N ILE A 108 5.47 -15.60 13.76
CA ILE A 108 6.62 -14.77 14.14
C ILE A 108 6.31 -13.88 15.36
N TYR A 109 5.09 -13.32 15.44
CA TYR A 109 4.73 -12.37 16.49
C TYR A 109 4.90 -12.87 17.94
N PRO A 110 4.40 -14.07 18.33
CA PRO A 110 4.53 -14.56 19.69
C PRO A 110 5.98 -14.90 20.09
N ASP A 111 6.82 -15.24 19.12
CA ASP A 111 8.21 -15.65 19.35
C ASP A 111 9.20 -14.47 19.39
N LEU A 112 8.72 -13.23 19.22
CA LEU A 112 9.57 -12.04 19.22
C LEU A 112 10.09 -11.70 20.63
N PRO A 113 11.41 -11.50 20.80
CA PRO A 113 11.97 -11.07 22.08
C PRO A 113 11.48 -9.68 22.48
N PRO A 114 11.41 -9.38 23.80
CA PRO A 114 10.87 -8.11 24.30
C PRO A 114 11.62 -6.88 23.81
N ALA A 115 12.93 -7.00 23.55
CA ALA A 115 13.73 -5.93 22.97
C ALA A 115 13.22 -5.52 21.56
N LEU A 116 12.83 -6.50 20.73
CA LEU A 116 12.30 -6.20 19.39
C LEU A 116 10.90 -5.58 19.48
N LEU A 117 10.06 -6.03 20.41
CA LEU A 117 8.75 -5.40 20.63
C LEU A 117 8.87 -3.92 21.02
N GLN A 118 9.87 -3.56 21.85
CA GLN A 118 10.16 -2.17 22.17
C GLN A 118 10.62 -1.36 20.95
N VAL A 119 11.46 -1.94 20.08
CA VAL A 119 11.87 -1.26 18.84
C VAL A 119 10.65 -1.04 17.93
N LEU A 120 9.79 -2.05 17.77
CA LEU A 120 8.57 -1.95 16.98
C LEU A 120 7.61 -0.88 17.50
N SER A 121 7.47 -0.75 18.83
CA SER A 121 6.61 0.28 19.43
C SER A 121 7.12 1.70 19.14
N VAL A 122 8.45 1.92 19.18
CA VAL A 122 9.08 3.18 18.79
C VAL A 122 8.90 3.45 17.30
N CYS A 123 9.07 2.44 16.44
CA CYS A 123 8.84 2.55 15.00
C CYS A 123 7.41 3.02 14.69
N CYS A 124 6.43 2.70 15.52
CA CYS A 124 5.05 3.16 15.39
C CYS A 124 4.92 4.70 15.41
N LEU A 125 5.85 5.41 16.07
CA LEU A 125 5.94 6.87 16.06
C LEU A 125 6.78 7.40 14.88
N VAL A 126 7.83 6.67 14.51
CA VAL A 126 8.77 7.10 13.45
C VAL A 126 8.15 6.96 12.06
N LEU A 127 7.38 5.90 11.78
CA LEU A 127 6.78 5.67 10.45
C LEU A 127 5.91 6.85 9.97
N PRO A 128 4.94 7.36 10.76
CA PRO A 128 4.18 8.55 10.37
C PRO A 128 5.07 9.78 10.13
N LEU A 129 6.11 9.96 10.94
CA LEU A 129 7.04 11.09 10.82
C LEU A 129 7.82 11.03 9.50
N VAL A 130 8.26 9.83 9.09
CA VAL A 130 8.87 9.62 7.76
C VAL A 130 7.88 9.96 6.65
N GLY A 131 6.62 9.54 6.78
CA GLY A 131 5.56 9.89 5.82
C GLY A 131 5.36 11.41 5.68
N VAL A 132 5.32 12.13 6.80
CA VAL A 132 5.27 13.61 6.81
C VAL A 132 6.51 14.20 6.14
N GLY A 133 7.70 13.70 6.44
CA GLY A 133 8.94 14.17 5.82
C GLY A 133 8.94 14.00 4.30
N VAL A 134 8.50 12.84 3.80
CA VAL A 134 8.37 12.57 2.36
C VAL A 134 7.31 13.49 1.73
N ALA A 135 6.14 13.65 2.36
CA ALA A 135 5.10 14.56 1.89
C ALA A 135 5.60 16.02 1.81
N LEU A 136 6.32 16.50 2.83
CA LEU A 136 6.91 17.84 2.81
C LEU A 136 7.99 17.99 1.73
N SER A 137 8.81 16.96 1.50
CA SER A 137 9.86 16.99 0.47
C SER A 137 9.30 17.01 -0.96
N THR A 138 8.11 16.44 -1.16
CA THR A 138 7.44 16.37 -2.47
C THR A 138 6.66 17.65 -2.78
N ILE A 139 6.16 18.35 -1.76
CA ILE A 139 5.53 19.65 -1.91
C ILE A 139 6.59 20.71 -2.24
N LYS A 140 6.71 21.08 -3.52
CA LYS A 140 7.57 22.17 -4.00
C LYS A 140 7.04 23.57 -3.67
N LEU A 141 6.50 23.80 -2.46
CA LEU A 141 6.23 25.15 -1.98
C LEU A 141 7.53 25.72 -1.38
N ARG A 142 7.97 26.89 -1.87
CA ARG A 142 8.95 27.69 -1.14
C ARG A 142 8.37 28.04 0.22
N GLY A 143 9.04 27.62 1.30
CA GLY A 143 8.58 27.87 2.67
C GLY A 143 7.57 26.86 3.23
N ALA A 144 7.43 25.65 2.64
CA ALA A 144 6.56 24.61 3.20
C ALA A 144 6.90 24.24 4.66
N VAL A 145 8.21 24.20 5.00
CA VAL A 145 8.69 23.90 6.36
C VAL A 145 8.19 24.92 7.40
N PRO A 146 8.41 26.24 7.24
CA PRO A 146 7.90 27.21 8.21
C PRO A 146 6.37 27.24 8.30
N VAL A 147 5.63 26.99 7.21
CA VAL A 147 4.16 26.87 7.26
C VAL A 147 3.73 25.65 8.08
N PHE A 148 4.36 24.49 7.84
CA PHE A 148 4.10 23.28 8.62
C PHE A 148 4.42 23.48 10.11
N CYS A 149 5.58 24.07 10.43
CA CYS A 149 5.96 24.38 11.80
C CYS A 149 4.99 25.36 12.47
N GLY A 150 4.51 26.39 11.76
CA GLY A 150 3.54 27.35 12.28
C GLY A 150 2.20 26.72 12.61
N VAL A 151 1.66 25.88 11.72
CA VAL A 151 0.41 25.14 11.97
C VAL A 151 0.59 24.14 13.12
N PHE A 152 1.71 23.41 13.16
CA PHE A 152 2.00 22.47 14.24
C PHE A 152 2.10 23.17 15.60
N PHE A 153 2.76 24.33 15.66
CA PHE A 153 2.88 25.13 16.87
C PHE A 153 1.53 25.66 17.34
N LEU A 154 0.69 26.16 16.43
CA LEU A 154 -0.68 26.58 16.75
C LEU A 154 -1.54 25.41 17.27
N LEU A 155 -1.41 24.23 16.68
CA LEU A 155 -2.12 23.03 17.14
C LEU A 155 -1.65 22.59 18.53
N ALA A 156 -0.34 22.62 18.77
CA ALA A 156 0.25 22.28 20.06
C ALA A 156 -0.23 23.22 21.17
N LEU A 157 -0.25 24.53 20.89
CA LEU A 157 -0.84 25.51 21.80
C LEU A 157 -2.34 25.23 22.03
N ALA A 158 -3.11 25.00 20.96
CA ALA A 158 -4.54 24.72 21.07
C ALA A 158 -4.83 23.46 21.92
N LEU A 159 -4.00 22.42 21.81
CA LEU A 159 -4.11 21.20 22.61
C LEU A 159 -3.67 21.37 24.07
N GLU A 160 -2.76 22.31 24.36
CA GLU A 160 -2.34 22.61 25.74
C GLU A 160 -3.38 23.44 26.50
N PHE A 161 -4.16 24.26 25.80
CA PHE A 161 -5.20 25.11 26.38
C PHE A 161 -6.61 24.49 26.38
N LEU A 162 -6.78 23.24 25.94
CA LEU A 162 -8.05 22.53 25.82
C LEU A 162 -8.05 21.27 26.69
#